data_AF-A0A938B0T1-F1
#
_entry.id   AF-A0A938B0T1-F1
#
_cell.length_a   1.000
_cell.length_b   1.000
_cell.length_c   1.000
_cell.angle_alpha   90.00
_cell.angle_beta   90.00
_cell.angle_gamma   90.00
#
_symmetry.space_group_name_H-M   'P 1'
#
loop_
_entity.id
_entity.type
_entity.pdbx_description
1 polymer ?
#
loop_
_entity_poly.entity_id
_entity_poly.type
_entity_poly.pdbx_seq_one_letter_code
_entity_poly.pdbx_strand_id
1 'polypeptide(L)'
;MKVDIKVPPLGESVSEAMVSRIITPNGTIVSQDQEILELETDKVNQVLYAPASGMIQLSVNQEQTVSVGDVIGYVDSSVAKQVVSEPVSVAPQPIKEEKQPEPQAQQPGARKNVEEFVKEIKQPKQQLAPSLQPVVKQESSIQSNGMKRKKMSGLRKTIAQRLVEVKNTTAMLTTFNEVDMSAIMHIRAKEKDDFQVKHNVKLGFMSFFVKAAAAALKAFPEVNAFIEGDDIVYFSSCDIGVAVSTDKGLFVPVVKNCENLSFSGVEKEIERFAKKAKEGSIAIDDMRGGGFTITNGGVFGSLLSTPILNPPQSTILGMHSIVKRAVVVHDEIVIRPMMYLALSYDHRIIDGKEAVQFLVHIKESLEDPSRLLLDL
;
A
#
# COMPACT_ATOMS: atom_id res chain seq x y z
N MET A 1 -14.16 43.14 8.41
CA MET A 1 -14.22 42.42 9.71
C MET A 1 -13.39 41.18 9.54
N LYS A 2 -12.50 40.88 10.49
CA LYS A 2 -11.70 39.65 10.46
C LYS A 2 -12.44 38.57 11.24
N VAL A 3 -12.67 37.42 10.62
CA VAL A 3 -13.32 36.25 11.22
C VAL A 3 -12.25 35.19 11.43
N ASP A 4 -12.01 34.79 12.67
CA ASP A 4 -10.97 33.82 13.01
C ASP A 4 -11.33 32.42 12.49
N ILE A 5 -10.32 31.72 11.95
CA ILE A 5 -10.40 30.32 11.56
C ILE A 5 -9.79 29.51 12.71
N LYS A 6 -10.61 28.71 13.38
CA LYS A 6 -10.19 27.87 14.51
C LYS A 6 -10.20 26.39 14.15
N VAL A 7 -9.31 25.62 14.77
CA VAL A 7 -9.33 24.15 14.68
C VAL A 7 -10.56 23.62 15.44
N PRO A 8 -11.51 22.94 14.77
CA PRO A 8 -12.69 22.38 15.40
C PRO A 8 -12.33 21.18 16.29
N PRO A 9 -13.23 20.73 17.18
CA PRO A 9 -13.03 19.49 17.92
C PRO A 9 -12.94 18.29 16.96
N LEU A 10 -11.86 17.51 17.07
CA LEU A 10 -11.50 16.41 16.16
C LEU A 10 -11.87 15.01 16.72
N GLY A 11 -12.76 14.96 17.73
CA GLY A 11 -13.19 13.74 18.43
C GLY A 11 -12.87 13.77 19.93
N GLU A 12 -13.50 12.88 20.71
CA GLU A 12 -13.43 12.89 22.20
C GLU A 12 -12.03 12.61 22.78
N SER A 13 -11.06 12.16 21.97
CA SER A 13 -9.71 11.82 22.43
C SER A 13 -8.58 12.37 21.56
N VAL A 14 -8.82 13.38 20.72
CA VAL A 14 -7.81 13.96 19.81
C VAL A 14 -7.53 15.41 20.22
N SER A 15 -6.32 15.68 20.73
CA SER A 15 -5.91 17.02 21.19
C SER A 15 -5.10 17.81 20.16
N GLU A 16 -4.54 17.14 19.15
CA GLU A 16 -3.67 17.73 18.13
C GLU A 16 -3.96 17.16 16.72
N ALA A 17 -3.72 17.99 15.71
CA ALA A 17 -3.84 17.64 14.29
C ALA A 17 -2.66 18.20 13.49
N MET A 18 -2.34 17.58 12.37
CA MET A 18 -1.35 18.07 11.41
C MET A 18 -2.04 18.68 10.19
N VAL A 19 -1.60 19.84 9.72
CA VAL A 19 -2.07 20.40 8.44
C VAL A 19 -1.49 19.58 7.29
N SER A 20 -2.29 18.69 6.70
CA SER A 20 -1.85 17.76 5.65
C SER A 20 -1.72 18.46 4.29
N ARG A 21 -2.70 19.30 3.95
CA ARG A 21 -2.74 20.02 2.67
C ARG A 21 -3.45 21.36 2.79
N ILE A 22 -2.88 22.40 2.19
CA ILE A 22 -3.57 23.69 2.01
C ILE A 22 -4.26 23.63 0.65
N ILE A 23 -5.60 23.72 0.64
CA ILE A 23 -6.41 23.67 -0.60
C ILE A 23 -6.46 25.07 -1.21
N THR A 24 -6.67 26.08 -0.38
CA THR A 24 -6.77 27.48 -0.82
C THR A 24 -5.54 28.29 -0.37
N PRO A 25 -4.74 28.84 -1.31
CA PRO A 25 -3.59 29.68 -0.98
C PRO A 25 -3.96 30.99 -0.28
N ASN A 26 -3.04 31.49 0.55
CA ASN A 26 -3.16 32.79 1.21
C ASN A 26 -3.38 33.93 0.20
N GLY A 27 -4.30 34.85 0.52
CA GLY A 27 -4.67 35.99 -0.31
C GLY A 27 -5.77 35.72 -1.33
N THR A 28 -6.33 34.50 -1.38
CA THR A 28 -7.43 34.14 -2.27
C THR A 28 -8.78 34.59 -1.68
N ILE A 29 -9.72 35.02 -2.53
CA ILE A 29 -11.10 35.29 -2.13
C ILE A 29 -11.84 33.95 -2.07
N VAL A 30 -12.34 33.61 -0.88
CA VAL A 30 -13.16 32.41 -0.63
C VAL A 30 -14.61 32.79 -0.38
N SER A 31 -15.51 31.89 -0.76
CA SER A 31 -16.90 31.94 -0.32
C SER A 31 -17.06 31.22 1.02
N GLN A 32 -18.08 31.57 1.80
CA GLN A 32 -18.47 30.80 2.98
C GLN A 32 -18.68 29.32 2.61
N ASP A 33 -18.26 28.42 3.50
CA ASP A 33 -18.30 26.96 3.34
C ASP A 33 -17.42 26.41 2.20
N GLN A 34 -16.50 27.22 1.65
CA GLN A 34 -15.49 26.75 0.71
C GLN A 34 -14.36 26.02 1.45
N GLU A 35 -13.84 24.94 0.86
CA GLU A 35 -12.71 24.16 1.42
C GLU A 35 -11.42 24.97 1.47
N ILE A 36 -10.80 25.05 2.65
CA ILE A 36 -9.59 25.88 2.87
C ILE A 36 -8.33 25.05 3.07
N LEU A 37 -8.38 23.99 3.88
CA LEU A 37 -7.26 23.10 4.18
C LEU A 37 -7.74 21.77 4.77
N GLU A 38 -6.87 20.76 4.76
CA GLU A 38 -7.11 19.44 5.33
C GLU A 38 -6.26 19.23 6.58
N LEU A 39 -6.90 18.78 7.65
CA LEU A 39 -6.28 18.36 8.90
C LEU A 39 -6.21 16.84 8.93
N GLU A 40 -5.03 16.29 9.22
CA GLU A 40 -4.76 14.87 9.39
C GLU A 40 -4.54 14.57 10.87
N THR A 41 -5.32 13.63 11.40
CA THR A 41 -5.18 13.10 12.76
C THR A 41 -4.74 11.64 12.71
N ASP A 42 -4.47 11.07 13.87
CA ASP A 42 -4.17 9.64 14.04
C ASP A 42 -5.31 8.71 13.56
N LYS A 43 -6.54 9.24 13.45
CA LYS A 43 -7.75 8.45 13.14
C LYS A 43 -8.42 8.82 11.82
N VAL A 44 -8.47 10.10 11.43
CA VAL A 44 -9.23 10.58 10.26
C VAL A 44 -8.61 11.86 9.66
N ASN A 45 -8.84 12.09 8.35
CA ASN A 45 -8.60 13.38 7.71
C ASN A 45 -9.90 14.20 7.70
N GLN A 46 -9.84 15.44 8.16
CA GLN A 46 -10.99 16.36 8.18
C GLN A 46 -10.70 17.59 7.33
N VAL A 47 -11.62 17.90 6.41
CA VAL A 47 -11.57 19.13 5.62
C VAL A 47 -12.12 20.29 6.47
N LEU A 48 -11.38 21.39 6.51
CA LEU A 48 -11.80 22.62 7.15
C LEU A 48 -12.39 23.57 6.10
N TYR A 49 -13.47 24.25 6.48
CA TYR A 49 -14.23 25.14 5.61
C TYR A 49 -14.10 26.61 6.05
N ALA A 50 -14.24 27.53 5.10
CA ALA A 50 -14.19 28.97 5.37
C ALA A 50 -15.41 29.44 6.20
N PRO A 51 -15.21 30.08 7.36
CA PRO A 51 -16.32 30.51 8.23
C PRO A 51 -17.10 31.72 7.69
N ALA A 52 -16.56 32.43 6.69
CA ALA A 52 -17.20 33.57 6.05
C ALA A 52 -16.63 33.78 4.63
N SER A 53 -17.34 34.55 3.81
CA SER A 53 -16.82 35.01 2.52
C SER A 53 -15.83 36.17 2.71
N GLY A 54 -14.69 36.13 2.04
CA GLY A 54 -13.66 37.16 2.14
C GLY A 54 -12.28 36.69 1.72
N MET A 55 -11.26 37.51 1.95
CA MET A 55 -9.88 37.14 1.65
C MET A 55 -9.30 36.28 2.78
N ILE A 56 -8.79 35.09 2.46
CA ILE A 56 -8.22 34.18 3.46
C ILE A 56 -6.74 34.50 3.75
N GLN A 57 -6.37 34.49 5.03
CA GLN A 57 -4.98 34.59 5.46
C GLN A 57 -4.69 33.60 6.59
N LEU A 58 -3.99 32.52 6.25
CA LEU A 58 -3.56 31.46 7.15
C LEU A 58 -2.20 31.81 7.78
N SER A 59 -2.07 31.52 9.08
CA SER A 59 -0.83 31.67 9.86
C SER A 59 -0.10 30.34 10.05
N VAL A 60 -0.53 29.28 9.33
CA VAL A 60 0.02 27.93 9.42
C VAL A 60 0.61 27.49 8.08
N ASN A 61 1.66 26.66 8.15
CA ASN A 61 2.28 26.04 6.98
C ASN A 61 1.81 24.58 6.81
N GLN A 62 1.98 24.03 5.62
CA GLN A 62 1.78 22.60 5.38
C GLN A 62 2.77 21.77 6.24
N GLU A 63 2.32 20.62 6.74
CA GLU A 63 3.02 19.76 7.71
C GLU A 63 3.25 20.36 9.12
N GLN A 64 2.53 21.42 9.49
CA GLN A 64 2.58 22.00 10.84
C GLN A 64 1.55 21.33 11.77
N THR A 65 1.95 21.01 13.00
CA THR A 65 1.05 20.52 14.06
C THR A 65 0.33 21.69 14.72
N VAL A 66 -0.98 21.56 14.91
CA VAL A 66 -1.89 22.54 15.53
C VAL A 66 -2.75 21.85 16.58
N SER A 67 -3.06 22.55 17.68
CA SER A 67 -3.90 22.02 18.76
C SER A 67 -5.37 22.34 18.51
N VAL A 68 -6.27 21.51 19.04
CA VAL A 68 -7.71 21.81 19.00
C VAL A 68 -8.00 23.15 19.67
N GLY A 69 -8.72 24.04 18.98
CA GLY A 69 -9.02 25.40 19.44
C GLY A 69 -8.03 26.48 18.99
N ASP A 70 -6.89 26.12 18.40
CA ASP A 70 -5.92 27.10 17.90
C ASP A 70 -6.49 27.93 16.75
N VAL A 71 -6.16 29.22 16.73
CA VAL A 71 -6.48 30.13 15.61
C VAL A 71 -5.40 29.95 14.54
N ILE A 72 -5.79 29.39 13.40
CA ILE A 72 -4.87 29.04 12.30
C ILE A 72 -4.87 30.08 11.16
N GLY A 73 -5.69 31.12 11.29
CA GLY A 73 -5.79 32.21 10.33
C GLY A 73 -7.04 33.06 10.54
N TYR A 74 -7.30 33.98 9.61
CA TYR A 74 -8.53 34.76 9.57
C TYR A 74 -9.03 34.93 8.14
N VAL A 75 -10.34 35.15 7.99
CA VAL A 75 -10.96 35.65 6.77
C VAL A 75 -11.27 37.13 6.93
N ASP A 76 -10.78 37.98 6.03
CA ASP A 76 -11.14 39.39 5.98
C ASP A 76 -12.36 39.63 5.10
N SER A 77 -13.52 39.78 5.74
CA SER A 77 -14.80 40.05 5.08
C SER A 77 -14.96 41.51 4.63
N SER A 78 -13.95 42.38 4.81
CA SER A 78 -13.99 43.75 4.28
C SER A 78 -13.80 43.81 2.76
N VAL A 79 -13.12 42.81 2.18
CA VAL A 79 -12.83 42.73 0.75
C VAL A 79 -14.06 42.25 -0.05
N ALA A 80 -14.91 41.41 0.54
CA ALA A 80 -16.14 40.90 -0.10
C ALA A 80 -17.22 41.99 -0.31
N LYS A 81 -17.10 43.16 0.34
CA LYS A 81 -18.06 44.28 0.20
C LYS A 81 -17.82 45.18 -1.01
N GLN A 82 -16.82 44.91 -1.85
CA GLN A 82 -16.56 45.68 -3.08
C GLN A 82 -17.08 45.02 -4.37
N VAL A 83 -17.76 43.88 -4.30
CA VAL A 83 -18.30 43.21 -5.50
C VAL A 83 -19.77 42.79 -5.30
N VAL A 84 -20.63 43.72 -4.86
CA VAL A 84 -22.09 43.58 -5.04
C VAL A 84 -22.73 44.94 -5.34
N SER A 85 -22.86 45.26 -6.62
CA SER A 85 -23.86 46.16 -7.22
C SER A 85 -23.76 45.98 -8.74
N GLU A 86 -24.75 45.67 -9.55
CA GLU A 86 -26.15 45.24 -9.47
C GLU A 86 -26.43 44.52 -10.83
N PRO A 87 -27.56 43.83 -11.01
CA PRO A 87 -27.75 42.75 -11.99
C PRO A 87 -28.35 43.22 -13.32
N VAL A 88 -28.03 42.58 -14.46
CA VAL A 88 -28.88 42.65 -15.68
C VAL A 88 -28.84 41.38 -16.53
N SER A 89 -30.00 40.72 -16.60
CA SER A 89 -30.69 40.06 -17.75
C SER A 89 -30.10 38.85 -18.48
N VAL A 90 -30.90 37.78 -18.50
CA VAL A 90 -30.82 36.60 -19.39
C VAL A 90 -31.88 36.72 -20.49
N ALA A 91 -31.48 36.63 -21.77
CA ALA A 91 -32.25 36.04 -22.89
C ALA A 91 -31.37 35.86 -24.16
N PRO A 92 -31.68 34.92 -25.09
CA PRO A 92 -30.66 34.10 -25.79
C PRO A 92 -30.57 34.23 -27.33
N GLN A 93 -29.50 33.64 -27.93
CA GLN A 93 -29.33 32.94 -29.24
C GLN A 93 -28.06 33.37 -30.03
N PRO A 94 -27.50 32.58 -31.00
CA PRO A 94 -27.46 31.12 -31.20
C PRO A 94 -26.06 30.55 -31.55
N ILE A 95 -25.95 29.20 -31.57
CA ILE A 95 -24.77 28.36 -31.84
C ILE A 95 -24.39 28.33 -33.33
N LYS A 96 -23.09 28.32 -33.64
CA LYS A 96 -22.51 27.72 -34.86
C LYS A 96 -21.21 26.99 -34.54
N GLU A 97 -21.17 25.71 -34.92
CA GLU A 97 -20.07 24.75 -34.77
C GLU A 97 -18.88 25.07 -35.68
N GLU A 98 -17.66 24.70 -35.27
CA GLU A 98 -16.63 24.21 -36.21
C GLU A 98 -15.61 23.25 -35.55
N LYS A 99 -15.15 22.29 -36.34
CA LYS A 99 -14.52 20.99 -36.00
C LYS A 99 -12.98 21.02 -35.91
N GLN A 100 -12.46 20.01 -35.21
CA GLN A 100 -11.09 19.47 -35.20
C GLN A 100 -10.53 19.09 -36.59
N PRO A 101 -9.19 19.01 -36.71
CA PRO A 101 -8.57 17.90 -37.46
C PRO A 101 -7.37 17.22 -36.76
N GLU A 102 -7.18 15.94 -37.12
CA GLU A 102 -6.10 15.00 -36.76
C GLU A 102 -5.02 14.89 -37.90
N PRO A 103 -3.93 14.08 -37.79
CA PRO A 103 -2.57 14.43 -38.26
C PRO A 103 -2.06 13.63 -39.49
N GLN A 104 -0.94 14.06 -40.10
CA GLN A 104 -0.17 13.26 -41.06
C GLN A 104 1.37 13.38 -40.88
N ALA A 105 2.05 12.28 -41.22
CA ALA A 105 3.45 11.93 -40.97
C ALA A 105 4.43 12.35 -42.08
N GLN A 106 5.74 12.44 -41.76
CA GLN A 106 6.89 11.93 -42.56
C GLN A 106 8.28 12.25 -41.92
N GLN A 107 9.23 11.32 -42.05
CA GLN A 107 10.70 11.43 -41.86
C GLN A 107 11.37 11.15 -43.23
N PRO A 108 12.72 11.16 -43.43
CA PRO A 108 13.87 11.82 -42.76
C PRO A 108 14.89 12.48 -43.74
N GLY A 109 15.88 13.25 -43.25
CA GLY A 109 17.20 13.34 -43.91
C GLY A 109 18.02 14.64 -43.81
N ALA A 110 19.34 14.45 -43.60
CA ALA A 110 20.50 15.31 -43.89
C ALA A 110 21.04 16.30 -42.82
N ARG A 111 22.29 16.01 -42.42
CA ARG A 111 23.21 16.78 -41.56
C ARG A 111 23.91 17.92 -42.33
N LYS A 112 24.31 18.98 -41.60
CA LYS A 112 25.55 19.83 -41.68
C LYS A 112 25.27 21.14 -40.92
N ASN A 113 26.20 21.85 -40.26
CA ASN A 113 27.58 21.62 -39.88
C ASN A 113 27.89 22.55 -38.68
N VAL A 114 28.84 22.14 -37.84
CA VAL A 114 29.13 22.66 -36.48
C VAL A 114 30.01 23.94 -36.49
N GLU A 115 30.15 24.61 -37.64
CA GLU A 115 31.12 25.71 -37.80
C GLU A 115 30.50 27.12 -37.91
N GLU A 116 29.17 27.25 -37.98
CA GLU A 116 28.50 28.56 -37.91
C GLU A 116 28.14 29.00 -36.48
N PHE A 117 28.12 28.06 -35.53
CA PHE A 117 27.75 28.36 -34.14
C PHE A 117 28.86 29.03 -33.30
N VAL A 118 30.07 29.18 -33.86
CA VAL A 118 31.26 29.69 -33.15
C VAL A 118 31.54 31.18 -33.45
N LYS A 119 30.73 31.86 -34.27
CA LYS A 119 30.96 33.27 -34.65
C LYS A 119 30.09 34.33 -34.00
N GLU A 120 29.13 33.97 -33.15
CA GLU A 120 28.26 34.95 -32.47
C GLU A 120 28.64 35.29 -31.03
N ILE A 121 29.85 34.93 -30.59
CA ILE A 121 30.40 35.41 -29.32
C ILE A 121 31.47 36.46 -29.61
N LYS A 122 31.07 37.74 -29.71
CA LYS A 122 31.89 38.94 -29.40
C LYS A 122 31.12 40.25 -29.64
N GLN A 123 30.41 40.74 -28.64
CA GLN A 123 30.75 41.95 -27.86
C GLN A 123 29.54 42.56 -27.09
N PRO A 124 29.77 43.30 -25.99
CA PRO A 124 28.81 43.51 -24.92
C PRO A 124 28.30 44.97 -24.78
N LYS A 125 27.09 45.13 -24.21
CA LYS A 125 26.49 46.27 -23.47
C LYS A 125 24.95 46.04 -23.46
N GLN A 126 24.12 46.35 -22.48
CA GLN A 126 24.25 46.98 -21.16
C GLN A 126 22.96 46.65 -20.36
N GLN A 127 23.14 46.46 -19.06
CA GLN A 127 22.20 46.26 -17.95
C GLN A 127 20.80 46.95 -18.05
N LEU A 128 19.73 46.16 -17.82
CA LEU A 128 18.42 46.59 -17.30
C LEU A 128 17.93 45.55 -16.27
N ALA A 129 17.37 46.03 -15.16
CA ALA A 129 17.17 45.34 -13.88
C ALA A 129 16.30 44.05 -13.94
N PRO A 130 16.58 43.02 -13.12
CA PRO A 130 15.71 41.86 -13.02
C PRO A 130 14.52 42.13 -12.09
N SER A 131 13.32 41.90 -12.63
CA SER A 131 12.06 41.79 -11.91
C SER A 131 12.09 40.60 -10.94
N LEU A 132 11.60 40.84 -9.72
CA LEU A 132 11.42 39.82 -8.68
C LEU A 132 10.33 38.84 -9.12
N GLN A 133 10.73 37.66 -9.60
CA GLN A 133 9.86 36.49 -9.62
C GLN A 133 10.02 35.73 -8.29
N PRO A 134 8.93 35.19 -7.69
CA PRO A 134 9.02 34.46 -6.44
C PRO A 134 9.78 33.16 -6.69
N VAL A 135 10.95 33.03 -6.07
CA VAL A 135 11.68 31.77 -6.00
C VAL A 135 10.81 30.77 -5.24
N VAL A 136 10.22 29.82 -5.96
CA VAL A 136 9.75 28.56 -5.37
C VAL A 136 10.96 28.00 -4.61
N LYS A 137 10.88 27.96 -3.28
CA LYS A 137 11.88 27.31 -2.43
C LYS A 137 11.97 25.84 -2.86
N GLN A 138 12.88 25.53 -3.76
CA GLN A 138 13.41 24.19 -3.88
C GLN A 138 14.07 23.88 -2.55
N GLU A 139 13.49 22.96 -1.78
CA GLU A 139 14.14 22.34 -0.63
C GLU A 139 15.33 21.50 -1.11
N SER A 140 16.41 22.17 -1.48
CA SER A 140 17.71 21.58 -1.73
C SER A 140 18.42 21.40 -0.39
N SER A 141 18.07 20.36 0.37
CA SER A 141 18.97 19.88 1.43
C SER A 141 20.06 18.98 0.81
N ILE A 142 20.88 19.57 -0.07
CA ILE A 142 22.21 19.03 -0.36
C ILE A 142 23.07 19.43 0.85
N GLN A 143 23.24 18.53 1.79
CA GLN A 143 24.23 18.72 2.85
C GLN A 143 25.62 18.39 2.29
N SER A 144 26.60 19.17 2.75
CA SER A 144 27.95 19.41 2.21
C SER A 144 28.91 18.21 2.13
N ASN A 145 28.42 16.97 2.20
CA ASN A 145 29.23 15.73 2.08
C ASN A 145 28.72 14.79 0.97
N GLY A 146 27.98 15.29 -0.02
CA GLY A 146 27.37 14.46 -1.08
C GLY A 146 26.18 13.62 -0.60
N MET A 147 25.68 13.88 0.62
CA MET A 147 24.53 13.17 1.18
C MET A 147 23.25 13.97 0.97
N LYS A 148 22.23 13.31 0.38
CA LYS A 148 20.88 13.86 0.24
C LYS A 148 19.99 13.37 1.37
N ARG A 149 19.41 14.29 2.14
CA ARG A 149 18.42 13.93 3.17
C ARG A 149 17.01 13.99 2.59
N LYS A 150 16.17 13.03 2.96
CA LYS A 150 14.73 13.01 2.65
C LYS A 150 13.97 12.63 3.92
N LYS A 151 13.02 13.47 4.34
CA LYS A 151 12.13 13.19 5.47
C LYS A 151 11.26 11.96 5.13
N MET A 152 11.06 11.06 6.09
CA MET A 152 10.11 9.96 5.92
C MET A 152 8.67 10.48 5.97
N SER A 153 7.79 9.91 5.14
CA SER A 153 6.35 10.15 5.25
C SER A 153 5.79 9.61 6.58
N GLY A 154 4.66 10.15 7.04
CA GLY A 154 3.97 9.68 8.26
C GLY A 154 3.68 8.18 8.24
N LEU A 155 3.13 7.68 7.12
CA LEU A 155 2.91 6.24 6.91
C LEU A 155 4.20 5.42 7.07
N ARG A 156 5.31 5.88 6.47
CA ARG A 156 6.59 5.15 6.55
C ARG A 156 7.15 5.13 7.97
N LYS A 157 6.99 6.21 8.74
CA LYS A 157 7.37 6.25 10.16
C LYS A 157 6.56 5.24 10.98
N THR A 158 5.25 5.19 10.79
CA THR A 158 4.37 4.26 11.51
C THR A 158 4.71 2.81 11.21
N ILE A 159 4.92 2.45 9.94
CA ILE A 159 5.36 1.11 9.55
C ILE A 159 6.72 0.78 10.18
N ALA A 160 7.68 1.71 10.14
CA ALA A 160 9.00 1.49 10.71
C ALA A 160 8.94 1.24 12.22
N GLN A 161 8.14 2.03 12.95
CA GLN A 161 7.95 1.85 14.39
C GLN A 161 7.34 0.49 14.71
N ARG A 162 6.27 0.09 14.00
CA ARG A 162 5.66 -1.24 14.16
C ARG A 162 6.65 -2.36 13.89
N LEU A 163 7.42 -2.30 12.80
CA LEU A 163 8.40 -3.36 12.47
C LEU A 163 9.49 -3.52 13.53
N VAL A 164 9.93 -2.41 14.15
CA VAL A 164 10.90 -2.43 15.25
C VAL A 164 10.25 -2.97 16.52
N GLU A 165 9.02 -2.56 16.82
CA GLU A 165 8.25 -3.05 17.95
C GLU A 165 8.12 -4.57 17.89
N VAL A 166 7.67 -5.14 16.78
CA VAL A 166 7.56 -6.61 16.59
C VAL A 166 8.85 -7.33 16.92
N LYS A 167 9.99 -6.83 16.42
CA LYS A 167 11.29 -7.46 16.66
C LYS A 167 11.72 -7.40 18.13
N ASN A 168 11.29 -6.37 18.86
CA ASN A 168 11.66 -6.19 20.25
C ASN A 168 10.69 -6.87 21.22
N THR A 169 9.45 -7.12 20.79
CA THR A 169 8.39 -7.69 21.65
C THR A 169 8.14 -9.17 21.41
N THR A 170 8.72 -9.78 20.38
CA THR A 170 8.55 -11.21 20.06
C THR A 170 9.89 -11.96 20.16
N ALA A 171 9.85 -13.24 20.52
CA ALA A 171 11.02 -14.12 20.42
C ALA A 171 11.03 -14.79 19.05
N MET A 172 11.17 -14.00 17.99
CA MET A 172 10.97 -14.47 16.62
C MET A 172 12.09 -15.42 16.17
N LEU A 173 11.72 -16.62 15.75
CA LEU A 173 12.58 -17.60 15.09
C LEU A 173 12.01 -17.96 13.71
N THR A 174 12.86 -18.41 12.79
CA THR A 174 12.43 -18.90 11.48
C THR A 174 12.95 -20.32 11.24
N THR A 175 12.07 -21.21 10.82
CA THR A 175 12.42 -22.53 10.30
C THR A 175 12.14 -22.61 8.80
N PHE A 176 12.83 -23.52 8.11
CA PHE A 176 12.79 -23.61 6.65
C PHE A 176 12.59 -25.04 6.18
N ASN A 177 11.85 -25.19 5.08
CA ASN A 177 11.77 -26.42 4.31
C ASN A 177 11.87 -26.09 2.82
N GLU A 178 12.37 -27.03 2.03
CA GLU A 178 12.15 -27.02 0.59
C GLU A 178 10.94 -27.89 0.25
N VAL A 179 10.24 -27.54 -0.83
CA VAL A 179 9.05 -28.24 -1.32
C VAL A 179 9.18 -28.49 -2.82
N ASP A 180 8.90 -29.71 -3.26
CA ASP A 180 8.78 -30.06 -4.67
C ASP A 180 7.40 -29.64 -5.21
N MET A 181 7.39 -28.68 -6.13
CA MET A 181 6.15 -28.14 -6.70
C MET A 181 5.61 -28.96 -7.88
N SER A 182 6.24 -30.10 -8.22
CA SER A 182 5.90 -30.91 -9.40
C SER A 182 4.42 -31.31 -9.44
N ALA A 183 3.88 -31.82 -8.33
CA ALA A 183 2.50 -32.30 -8.27
C ALA A 183 1.50 -31.18 -8.55
N ILE A 184 1.65 -30.03 -7.87
CA ILE A 184 0.80 -28.86 -8.09
C ILE A 184 0.94 -28.33 -9.51
N MET A 185 2.17 -28.23 -10.04
CA MET A 185 2.39 -27.79 -11.41
C MET A 185 1.73 -28.70 -12.44
N HIS A 186 1.77 -30.02 -12.21
CA HIS A 186 1.10 -31.00 -13.07
C HIS A 186 -0.42 -30.86 -13.01
N ILE A 187 -1.02 -30.78 -11.82
CA ILE A 187 -2.46 -30.55 -11.64
C ILE A 187 -2.87 -29.26 -12.36
N ARG A 188 -2.14 -28.17 -12.16
CA ARG A 188 -2.45 -26.89 -12.81
C ARG A 188 -2.31 -26.96 -14.32
N ALA A 189 -1.28 -27.64 -14.84
CA ALA A 189 -1.13 -27.80 -16.29
C ALA A 189 -2.29 -28.55 -16.92
N LYS A 190 -2.82 -29.56 -16.22
CA LYS A 190 -3.90 -30.42 -16.68
C LYS A 190 -5.30 -29.79 -16.52
N GLU A 191 -5.57 -29.16 -15.37
CA GLU A 191 -6.94 -28.83 -14.94
C GLU A 191 -7.28 -27.32 -15.04
N LYS A 192 -6.30 -26.44 -15.33
CA LYS A 192 -6.51 -24.97 -15.28
C LYS A 192 -7.64 -24.47 -16.18
N ASP A 193 -7.82 -25.05 -17.36
CA ASP A 193 -8.74 -24.54 -18.36
C ASP A 193 -10.19 -24.94 -17.99
N ASP A 194 -10.40 -26.21 -17.65
CA ASP A 194 -11.68 -26.70 -17.13
C ASP A 194 -12.08 -26.00 -15.83
N PHE A 195 -11.11 -25.78 -14.93
CA PHE A 195 -11.34 -25.03 -13.70
C PHE A 195 -11.80 -23.61 -13.99
N GLN A 196 -11.14 -22.92 -14.93
CA GLN A 196 -11.51 -21.56 -15.31
C GLN A 196 -12.89 -21.50 -15.96
N VAL A 197 -13.22 -22.43 -16.85
CA VAL A 197 -14.54 -22.53 -17.48
C VAL A 197 -15.64 -22.77 -16.44
N LYS A 198 -15.42 -23.72 -15.53
CA LYS A 198 -16.41 -24.10 -14.52
C LYS A 198 -16.62 -23.03 -13.44
N HIS A 199 -15.55 -22.40 -12.99
CA HIS A 199 -15.59 -21.53 -11.81
C HIS A 199 -15.48 -20.04 -12.12
N ASN A 200 -15.17 -19.67 -13.36
CA ASN A 200 -14.92 -18.29 -13.81
C ASN A 200 -13.81 -17.59 -13.00
N VAL A 201 -12.76 -18.34 -12.65
CA VAL A 201 -11.56 -17.84 -11.96
C VAL A 201 -10.38 -18.74 -12.33
N LYS A 202 -9.17 -18.19 -12.43
CA LYS A 202 -7.98 -18.98 -12.76
C LYS A 202 -7.56 -19.86 -11.59
N LEU A 203 -7.09 -21.07 -11.87
CA LEU A 203 -6.45 -21.92 -10.87
C LEU A 203 -5.04 -21.40 -10.57
N GLY A 204 -4.91 -20.66 -9.48
CA GLY A 204 -3.64 -20.16 -8.94
C GLY A 204 -2.87 -21.22 -8.16
N PHE A 205 -1.71 -20.81 -7.61
CA PHE A 205 -1.01 -21.60 -6.61
C PHE A 205 -1.60 -21.36 -5.21
N MET A 206 -2.13 -20.17 -4.94
CA MET A 206 -2.46 -19.74 -3.59
C MET A 206 -3.57 -20.57 -2.96
N SER A 207 -4.54 -21.08 -3.72
CA SER A 207 -5.53 -22.02 -3.19
C SER A 207 -4.90 -23.26 -2.56
N PHE A 208 -3.85 -23.84 -3.16
CA PHE A 208 -3.12 -24.96 -2.56
C PHE A 208 -2.48 -24.57 -1.22
N PHE A 209 -1.80 -23.43 -1.17
CA PHE A 209 -1.12 -22.95 0.05
C PHE A 209 -2.10 -22.58 1.16
N VAL A 210 -3.18 -21.88 0.83
CA VAL A 210 -4.22 -21.48 1.79
C VAL A 210 -4.95 -22.72 2.33
N LYS A 211 -5.28 -23.70 1.49
CA LYS A 211 -5.91 -24.94 1.95
C LYS A 211 -4.96 -25.80 2.80
N ALA A 212 -3.69 -25.91 2.41
CA ALA A 212 -2.67 -26.60 3.21
C ALA A 212 -2.43 -25.92 4.55
N ALA A 213 -2.34 -24.58 4.57
CA ALA A 213 -2.22 -23.82 5.82
C ALA A 213 -3.47 -23.98 6.69
N ALA A 214 -4.68 -23.93 6.13
CA ALA A 214 -5.91 -24.13 6.89
C ALA A 214 -6.00 -25.54 7.50
N ALA A 215 -5.58 -26.58 6.78
CA ALA A 215 -5.49 -27.94 7.32
C ALA A 215 -4.47 -28.01 8.47
N ALA A 216 -3.28 -27.43 8.27
CA ALA A 216 -2.24 -27.37 9.28
C ALA A 216 -2.70 -26.60 10.54
N LEU A 217 -3.37 -25.45 10.39
CA LEU A 217 -3.84 -24.65 11.52
C LEU A 217 -4.85 -25.39 12.41
N LYS A 218 -5.63 -26.32 11.84
CA LYS A 218 -6.50 -27.21 12.63
C LYS A 218 -5.72 -28.25 13.42
N ALA A 219 -4.65 -28.79 12.84
CA ALA A 219 -3.80 -29.78 13.48
C ALA A 219 -2.88 -29.18 14.56
N PHE A 220 -2.55 -27.89 14.44
CA PHE A 220 -1.64 -27.16 15.34
C PHE A 220 -2.27 -25.85 15.84
N PRO A 221 -3.17 -25.90 16.85
CA PRO A 221 -3.92 -24.73 17.32
C PRO A 221 -3.05 -23.58 17.85
N GLU A 222 -1.90 -23.88 18.46
CA GLU A 222 -0.95 -22.87 18.98
C GLU A 222 -0.40 -21.96 17.87
N VAL A 223 -0.32 -22.48 16.65
CA VAL A 223 0.10 -21.69 15.48
C VAL A 223 -0.96 -20.64 15.11
N ASN A 224 -2.22 -20.90 15.45
CA ASN A 224 -3.38 -20.03 15.24
C ASN A 224 -3.80 -19.32 16.54
N ALA A 225 -2.83 -18.78 17.28
CA ALA A 225 -3.06 -18.07 18.54
C ALA A 225 -2.08 -16.91 18.72
N PHE A 226 -2.34 -16.03 19.69
CA PHE A 226 -1.47 -14.91 20.06
C PHE A 226 -1.46 -14.63 21.55
N ILE A 227 -0.44 -13.90 22.01
CA ILE A 227 -0.29 -13.51 23.41
C ILE A 227 -0.99 -12.16 23.65
N GLU A 228 -1.87 -12.10 24.65
CA GLU A 228 -2.50 -10.88 25.13
C GLU A 228 -2.34 -10.80 26.66
N GLY A 229 -1.46 -9.91 27.12
CA GLY A 229 -1.11 -9.85 28.55
C GLY A 229 -0.45 -11.15 29.01
N ASP A 230 -1.08 -11.81 29.98
CA ASP A 230 -0.65 -13.11 30.52
C ASP A 230 -1.42 -14.30 29.90
N ASP A 231 -2.32 -14.04 28.95
CA ASP A 231 -3.17 -15.04 28.32
C ASP A 231 -2.73 -15.39 26.89
N ILE A 232 -3.02 -16.63 26.47
CA ILE A 232 -2.94 -17.06 25.08
C ILE A 232 -4.35 -17.07 24.50
N VAL A 233 -4.56 -16.28 23.44
CA VAL A 233 -5.83 -16.11 22.75
C VAL A 233 -5.82 -16.89 21.44
N TYR A 234 -6.71 -17.87 21.32
CA TYR A 234 -6.84 -18.73 20.16
C TYR A 234 -7.88 -18.19 19.17
N PHE A 235 -7.57 -18.24 17.87
CA PHE A 235 -8.55 -17.94 16.84
C PHE A 235 -9.45 -19.15 16.59
N SER A 236 -10.77 -18.94 16.53
CA SER A 236 -11.76 -20.00 16.33
C SER A 236 -11.93 -20.43 14.86
N SER A 237 -11.49 -19.61 13.91
CA SER A 237 -11.53 -19.89 12.47
C SER A 237 -10.13 -19.83 11.85
N CYS A 238 -9.94 -20.45 10.69
CA CYS A 238 -8.70 -20.34 9.91
C CYS A 238 -8.80 -19.13 8.96
N ASP A 239 -8.72 -17.94 9.54
CA ASP A 239 -8.66 -16.69 8.80
C ASP A 239 -7.22 -16.36 8.41
N ILE A 240 -6.92 -16.36 7.10
CA ILE A 240 -5.55 -16.26 6.59
C ILE A 240 -5.35 -14.94 5.83
N GLY A 241 -4.45 -14.11 6.35
CA GLY A 241 -3.92 -12.95 5.65
C GLY A 241 -3.10 -13.34 4.43
N VAL A 242 -3.34 -12.73 3.28
CA VAL A 242 -2.56 -12.96 2.05
C VAL A 242 -1.97 -11.64 1.60
N ALA A 243 -0.63 -11.55 1.60
CA ALA A 243 0.05 -10.33 1.25
C ALA A 243 -0.10 -10.01 -0.26
N VAL A 244 -0.57 -8.80 -0.56
CA VAL A 244 -0.75 -8.25 -1.91
C VAL A 244 0.08 -6.99 -2.03
N SER A 245 1.03 -6.99 -2.97
CA SER A 245 1.88 -5.83 -3.25
C SER A 245 1.31 -5.01 -4.41
N THR A 246 1.31 -3.70 -4.24
CA THR A 246 0.97 -2.72 -5.29
C THR A 246 1.96 -1.55 -5.26
N ASP A 247 1.87 -0.64 -6.22
CA ASP A 247 2.71 0.56 -6.28
C ASP A 247 2.50 1.49 -5.08
N LYS A 248 1.35 1.38 -4.40
CA LYS A 248 1.03 2.15 -3.19
C LYS A 248 1.58 1.51 -1.91
N GLY A 249 2.01 0.25 -1.96
CA GLY A 249 2.59 -0.46 -0.83
C GLY A 249 2.15 -1.92 -0.71
N LEU A 250 2.43 -2.49 0.46
CA LEU A 250 2.07 -3.85 0.82
C LEU A 250 0.81 -3.83 1.68
N PHE A 251 -0.18 -4.63 1.29
CA PHE A 251 -1.43 -4.83 2.02
C PHE A 251 -1.58 -6.30 2.38
N VAL A 252 -2.25 -6.60 3.50
CA VAL A 252 -2.48 -7.98 3.94
C VAL A 252 -3.98 -8.18 4.20
N PRO A 253 -4.79 -8.27 3.13
CA PRO A 253 -6.19 -8.67 3.26
C PRO A 253 -6.34 -10.08 3.81
N VAL A 254 -7.44 -10.34 4.52
CA VAL A 254 -7.72 -11.59 5.22
C VAL A 254 -8.81 -12.37 4.47
N VAL A 255 -8.44 -13.56 4.00
CA VAL A 255 -9.40 -14.55 3.49
C VAL A 255 -10.03 -15.25 4.70
N LYS A 256 -11.34 -15.14 4.83
CA LYS A 256 -12.09 -15.62 6.00
C LYS A 256 -12.52 -17.08 5.86
N ASN A 257 -12.53 -17.81 6.97
CA ASN A 257 -12.99 -19.20 7.08
C ASN A 257 -12.40 -20.13 6.01
N CYS A 258 -11.08 -20.08 5.81
CA CYS A 258 -10.39 -20.79 4.72
C CYS A 258 -10.59 -22.31 4.77
N GLU A 259 -10.87 -22.85 5.96
CA GLU A 259 -11.20 -24.24 6.16
C GLU A 259 -12.45 -24.68 5.38
N ASN A 260 -13.43 -23.78 5.22
CA ASN A 260 -14.72 -24.04 4.57
C ASN A 260 -14.72 -23.67 3.07
N LEU A 261 -13.73 -22.92 2.62
CA LEU A 261 -13.65 -22.50 1.22
C LEU A 261 -13.21 -23.65 0.31
N SER A 262 -13.80 -23.71 -0.89
CA SER A 262 -13.25 -24.51 -1.99
C SER A 262 -12.03 -23.81 -2.59
N PHE A 263 -11.25 -24.52 -3.41
CA PHE A 263 -10.17 -23.93 -4.20
C PHE A 263 -10.63 -22.69 -4.98
N SER A 264 -11.79 -22.79 -5.64
CA SER A 264 -12.36 -21.66 -6.39
C SER A 264 -12.79 -20.50 -5.50
N GLY A 265 -13.25 -20.77 -4.27
CA GLY A 265 -13.59 -19.74 -3.29
C GLY A 265 -12.36 -18.95 -2.89
N VAL A 266 -11.26 -19.64 -2.58
CA VAL A 266 -9.98 -18.99 -2.25
C VAL A 266 -9.47 -18.15 -3.42
N GLU A 267 -9.43 -18.69 -4.63
CA GLU A 267 -8.92 -17.93 -5.80
C GLU A 267 -9.78 -16.69 -6.09
N LYS A 268 -11.11 -16.77 -5.93
CA LYS A 268 -12.01 -15.62 -6.09
C LYS A 268 -11.76 -14.53 -5.05
N GLU A 269 -11.56 -14.91 -3.80
CA GLU A 269 -11.24 -13.96 -2.73
C GLU A 269 -9.90 -13.26 -2.98
N ILE A 270 -8.88 -14.01 -3.41
CA ILE A 270 -7.58 -13.44 -3.74
C ILE A 270 -7.67 -12.51 -4.94
N GLU A 271 -8.40 -12.89 -6.00
CA GLU A 271 -8.63 -12.02 -7.16
C GLU A 271 -9.38 -10.74 -6.77
N ARG A 272 -10.42 -10.87 -5.93
CA ARG A 272 -11.18 -9.73 -5.37
C ARG A 272 -10.26 -8.75 -4.64
N PHE A 273 -9.42 -9.26 -3.75
CA PHE A 273 -8.47 -8.43 -3.01
C PHE A 273 -7.38 -7.83 -3.88
N ALA A 274 -6.85 -8.58 -4.85
CA ALA A 274 -5.89 -8.06 -5.81
C ALA A 274 -6.47 -6.91 -6.63
N LYS A 275 -7.75 -7.01 -7.03
CA LYS A 275 -8.46 -5.93 -7.71
C LYS A 275 -8.65 -4.71 -6.81
N LYS A 276 -9.17 -4.89 -5.60
CA LYS A 276 -9.33 -3.79 -4.61
C LYS A 276 -8.00 -3.09 -4.32
N ALA A 277 -6.92 -3.84 -4.13
CA ALA A 277 -5.61 -3.27 -3.84
C ALA A 277 -5.09 -2.42 -5.01
N LYS A 278 -5.25 -2.88 -6.26
CA LYS A 278 -4.88 -2.12 -7.46
C LYS A 278 -5.71 -0.85 -7.63
N GLU A 279 -7.01 -0.94 -7.36
CA GLU A 279 -7.93 0.21 -7.42
C GLU A 279 -7.75 1.17 -6.23
N GLY A 280 -7.06 0.76 -5.18
CA GLY A 280 -6.88 1.53 -3.95
C GLY A 280 -8.15 1.58 -3.09
N SER A 281 -9.05 0.61 -3.25
CA SER A 281 -10.34 0.49 -2.56
C SER A 281 -10.34 -0.58 -1.45
N ILE A 282 -9.16 -1.07 -1.07
CA ILE A 282 -9.02 -2.02 0.03
C ILE A 282 -9.37 -1.35 1.37
N ALA A 283 -10.33 -1.91 2.09
CA ALA A 283 -10.81 -1.35 3.35
C ALA A 283 -9.98 -1.87 4.53
N ILE A 284 -10.03 -1.17 5.66
CA ILE A 284 -9.39 -1.62 6.91
C ILE A 284 -9.98 -2.95 7.38
N ASP A 285 -11.30 -3.12 7.24
CA ASP A 285 -11.99 -4.36 7.62
C ASP A 285 -11.56 -5.55 6.76
N ASP A 286 -11.12 -5.31 5.51
CA ASP A 286 -10.56 -6.37 4.67
C ASP A 286 -9.24 -6.92 5.26
N MET A 287 -8.55 -6.20 6.14
CA MET A 287 -7.24 -6.54 6.69
C MET A 287 -7.27 -6.98 8.17
N ARG A 288 -8.46 -7.14 8.76
CA ARG A 288 -8.63 -7.43 10.20
C ARG A 288 -8.96 -8.88 10.50
N GLY A 289 -8.52 -9.33 11.68
CA GLY A 289 -8.93 -10.60 12.28
C GLY A 289 -8.39 -11.85 11.58
N GLY A 290 -7.23 -11.78 10.94
CA GLY A 290 -6.52 -12.98 10.48
C GLY A 290 -5.64 -13.53 11.61
N GLY A 291 -5.62 -14.85 11.79
CA GLY A 291 -4.76 -15.53 12.75
C GLY A 291 -3.40 -15.96 12.18
N PHE A 292 -3.29 -16.02 10.85
CA PHE A 292 -2.10 -16.44 10.12
C PHE A 292 -1.85 -15.51 8.93
N THR A 293 -0.60 -15.38 8.47
CA THR A 293 -0.29 -14.66 7.22
C THR A 293 0.53 -15.52 6.26
N ILE A 294 0.22 -15.45 4.98
CA ILE A 294 1.05 -15.93 3.88
C ILE A 294 1.57 -14.73 3.09
N THR A 295 2.88 -14.67 2.89
CA THR A 295 3.54 -13.67 2.05
C THR A 295 4.38 -14.35 0.99
N ASN A 296 4.38 -13.81 -0.24
CA ASN A 296 5.09 -14.39 -1.36
C ASN A 296 6.15 -13.42 -1.88
N GLY A 297 7.40 -13.62 -1.43
CA GLY A 297 8.57 -12.91 -1.95
C GLY A 297 9.06 -13.45 -3.29
N GLY A 298 8.62 -14.66 -3.66
CA GLY A 298 9.05 -15.34 -4.88
C GLY A 298 8.65 -14.62 -6.17
N VAL A 299 7.57 -13.84 -6.15
CA VAL A 299 7.15 -12.98 -7.28
C VAL A 299 8.17 -11.87 -7.58
N PHE A 300 9.03 -11.54 -6.63
CA PHE A 300 10.11 -10.55 -6.76
C PHE A 300 11.49 -11.20 -7.00
N GLY A 301 11.54 -12.53 -7.20
CA GLY A 301 12.79 -13.27 -7.37
C GLY A 301 13.50 -13.62 -6.06
N SER A 302 12.83 -13.50 -4.91
CA SER A 302 13.43 -13.89 -3.63
C SER A 302 13.59 -15.41 -3.54
N LEU A 303 14.83 -15.88 -3.40
CA LEU A 303 15.14 -17.29 -3.20
C LEU A 303 14.81 -17.76 -1.78
N LEU A 304 15.14 -16.95 -0.78
CA LEU A 304 14.97 -17.25 0.64
C LEU A 304 15.00 -15.94 1.44
N SER A 305 14.11 -15.80 2.42
CA SER A 305 14.03 -14.66 3.32
C SER A 305 13.29 -15.05 4.60
N THR A 306 13.54 -14.32 5.68
CA THR A 306 12.85 -14.46 6.96
C THR A 306 11.75 -13.41 7.07
N PRO A 307 10.47 -13.78 6.86
CA PRO A 307 9.37 -12.84 6.98
C PRO A 307 9.25 -12.33 8.43
N ILE A 308 8.85 -11.07 8.60
CA ILE A 308 8.57 -10.48 9.92
C ILE A 308 7.08 -10.69 10.22
N LEU A 309 6.76 -11.06 11.46
CA LEU A 309 5.39 -11.27 11.93
C LEU A 309 4.50 -10.05 11.67
N ASN A 310 3.21 -10.31 11.44
CA ASN A 310 2.18 -9.28 11.26
C ASN A 310 1.28 -9.24 12.51
N PRO A 311 1.53 -8.35 13.48
CA PRO A 311 0.81 -8.33 14.75
C PRO A 311 -0.70 -8.21 14.57
N PRO A 312 -1.50 -8.83 15.46
CA PRO A 312 -1.06 -9.56 16.66
C PRO A 312 -0.63 -11.02 16.40
N GLN A 313 -0.54 -11.46 15.14
CA GLN A 313 -0.32 -12.86 14.80
C GLN A 313 1.04 -13.38 15.27
N SER A 314 1.06 -14.64 15.71
CA SER A 314 2.28 -15.33 16.15
C SER A 314 3.04 -15.98 15.02
N THR A 315 2.48 -16.09 13.81
CA THR A 315 3.13 -16.79 12.69
C THR A 315 2.92 -16.16 11.33
N ILE A 316 3.89 -16.38 10.44
CA ILE A 316 3.84 -15.98 9.03
C ILE A 316 4.62 -16.97 8.16
N LEU A 317 4.00 -17.39 7.05
CA LEU A 317 4.60 -18.24 6.03
C LEU A 317 5.12 -17.39 4.86
N GLY A 318 6.42 -17.49 4.61
CA GLY A 318 7.11 -16.93 3.45
C GLY A 318 7.24 -17.95 2.32
N MET A 319 6.62 -17.64 1.19
CA MET A 319 6.80 -18.35 -0.09
C MET A 319 7.88 -17.66 -0.94
N HIS A 320 8.70 -18.46 -1.60
CA HIS A 320 9.84 -17.98 -2.40
C HIS A 320 9.75 -18.43 -3.86
N SER A 321 10.74 -18.04 -4.68
CA SER A 321 10.75 -18.36 -6.10
C SER A 321 10.80 -19.88 -6.33
N ILE A 322 10.03 -20.34 -7.33
CA ILE A 322 10.12 -21.70 -7.83
C ILE A 322 11.28 -21.76 -8.82
N VAL A 323 12.29 -22.57 -8.54
CA VAL A 323 13.50 -22.71 -9.36
C VAL A 323 13.70 -24.18 -9.71
N LYS A 324 14.02 -24.48 -10.97
CA LYS A 324 14.40 -25.83 -11.38
C LYS A 324 15.75 -26.19 -10.75
N ARG A 325 15.81 -27.30 -10.02
CA ARG A 325 17.04 -27.81 -9.39
C ARG A 325 17.22 -29.29 -9.69
N ALA A 326 18.48 -29.71 -9.77
CA ALA A 326 18.82 -31.13 -9.75
C ALA A 326 18.68 -31.63 -8.31
N VAL A 327 17.87 -32.67 -8.10
CA VAL A 327 17.60 -33.29 -6.80
C VAL A 327 17.66 -34.81 -6.95
N VAL A 328 17.97 -35.51 -5.87
CA VAL A 328 17.98 -36.99 -5.85
C VAL A 328 16.61 -37.49 -5.39
N VAL A 329 15.95 -38.28 -6.23
CA VAL A 329 14.64 -38.89 -5.94
C VAL A 329 14.73 -40.36 -6.35
N HIS A 330 14.46 -41.28 -5.42
CA HIS A 330 14.61 -42.73 -5.64
C HIS A 330 15.99 -43.10 -6.22
N ASP A 331 17.07 -42.57 -5.63
CA ASP A 331 18.46 -42.75 -6.06
C ASP A 331 18.80 -42.26 -7.49
N GLU A 332 17.91 -41.49 -8.13
CA GLU A 332 18.15 -40.87 -9.44
C GLU A 332 18.24 -39.34 -9.35
N ILE A 333 19.15 -38.74 -10.12
CA ILE A 333 19.21 -37.28 -10.27
C ILE A 333 18.15 -36.83 -11.28
N VAL A 334 17.15 -36.10 -10.79
CA VAL A 334 16.05 -35.57 -11.60
C VAL A 334 15.95 -34.05 -11.46
N ILE A 335 15.39 -33.39 -12.47
CA ILE A 335 15.12 -31.94 -12.41
C ILE A 335 13.73 -31.73 -11.82
N ARG A 336 13.65 -31.00 -10.70
CA ARG A 336 12.39 -30.66 -10.03
C ARG A 336 12.24 -29.15 -9.85
N PRO A 337 11.01 -28.60 -9.97
CA PRO A 337 10.69 -27.22 -9.61
C PRO A 337 10.61 -27.11 -8.08
N MET A 338 11.69 -26.64 -7.45
CA MET A 338 11.79 -26.52 -6.00
C MET A 338 11.44 -25.11 -5.54
N MET A 339 10.73 -25.01 -4.41
CA MET A 339 10.49 -23.74 -3.70
C MET A 339 11.02 -23.86 -2.26
N TYR A 340 11.53 -22.75 -1.71
CA TYR A 340 11.77 -22.64 -0.28
C TYR A 340 10.56 -22.04 0.45
N LEU A 341 10.20 -22.66 1.57
CA LEU A 341 9.23 -22.14 2.52
C LEU A 341 9.96 -21.73 3.79
N ALA A 342 9.57 -20.57 4.33
CA ALA A 342 10.09 -20.05 5.59
C ALA A 342 8.92 -19.79 6.54
N LEU A 343 8.88 -20.45 7.68
CA LEU A 343 7.90 -20.16 8.72
C LEU A 343 8.59 -19.35 9.81
N SER A 344 8.24 -18.08 9.94
CA SER A 344 8.62 -17.28 11.11
C SER A 344 7.52 -17.38 12.16
N TYR A 345 7.92 -17.54 13.41
CA TYR A 345 7.01 -17.73 14.54
C TYR A 345 7.54 -17.08 15.81
N ASP A 346 6.64 -16.73 16.73
CA ASP A 346 6.99 -16.27 18.07
C ASP A 346 7.24 -17.48 19.00
N HIS A 347 8.50 -17.67 19.38
CA HIS A 347 8.93 -18.81 20.20
C HIS A 347 8.45 -18.72 21.66
N ARG A 348 7.73 -17.66 22.05
CA ARG A 348 7.08 -17.58 23.36
C ARG A 348 5.82 -18.45 23.45
N ILE A 349 5.19 -18.74 22.31
CA ILE A 349 3.97 -19.54 22.21
C ILE A 349 4.20 -20.86 21.48
N ILE A 350 5.01 -20.86 20.43
CA ILE A 350 5.20 -22.05 19.57
C ILE A 350 6.59 -22.61 19.78
N ASP A 351 6.66 -23.87 20.18
CA ASP A 351 7.92 -24.57 20.33
C ASP A 351 8.51 -24.99 18.97
N GLY A 352 9.84 -25.14 18.92
CA GLY A 352 10.54 -25.52 17.69
C GLY A 352 10.04 -26.83 17.06
N LYS A 353 9.60 -27.81 17.87
CA LYS A 353 8.99 -29.04 17.37
C LYS A 353 7.69 -28.77 16.61
N GLU A 354 6.79 -27.97 17.19
CA GLU A 354 5.49 -27.66 16.60
C GLU A 354 5.65 -26.85 15.32
N ALA A 355 6.54 -25.85 15.32
CA ALA A 355 6.85 -25.07 14.12
C ALA A 355 7.37 -25.95 12.96
N VAL A 356 8.25 -26.90 13.26
CA VAL A 356 8.78 -27.85 12.26
C VAL A 356 7.68 -28.78 11.76
N GLN A 357 6.89 -29.38 12.66
CA GLN A 357 5.81 -30.30 12.27
C GLN A 357 4.71 -29.58 11.47
N PHE A 358 4.37 -28.35 11.82
CA PHE A 358 3.44 -27.51 11.06
C PHE A 358 3.96 -27.26 9.64
N LEU A 359 5.22 -26.86 9.49
CA LEU A 359 5.79 -26.58 8.17
C LEU A 359 5.94 -27.85 7.32
N VAL A 360 6.28 -28.99 7.95
CA VAL A 360 6.30 -30.31 7.29
C VAL A 360 4.89 -30.71 6.82
N HIS A 361 3.86 -30.49 7.64
CA HIS A 361 2.48 -30.81 7.26
C HIS A 361 2.04 -29.99 6.02
N ILE A 362 2.41 -28.71 5.96
CA ILE A 362 2.21 -27.88 4.76
C ILE A 362 3.00 -28.44 3.57
N LYS A 363 4.29 -28.77 3.75
CA LYS A 363 5.13 -29.35 2.69
C LYS A 363 4.50 -30.62 2.12
N GLU A 364 4.14 -31.58 2.96
CA GLU A 364 3.55 -32.86 2.55
C GLU A 364 2.23 -32.67 1.80
N SER A 365 1.38 -31.74 2.27
CA SER A 365 0.13 -31.38 1.59
C SER A 365 0.34 -30.75 0.22
N LEU A 366 1.47 -30.06 0.00
CA LEU A 366 1.80 -29.44 -1.29
C LEU A 366 2.48 -30.44 -2.24
N GLU A 367 3.31 -31.35 -1.72
CA GLU A 367 3.96 -32.41 -2.50
C GLU A 367 2.97 -33.50 -2.90
N ASP A 368 1.94 -33.76 -2.08
CA ASP A 368 0.81 -34.62 -2.39
C ASP A 368 -0.54 -33.93 -2.08
N PRO A 369 -1.09 -33.15 -3.03
CA PRO A 369 -2.36 -32.45 -2.85
C PRO A 369 -3.57 -33.37 -2.62
N SER A 370 -3.46 -34.68 -2.84
CA SER A 370 -4.55 -35.62 -2.52
C SER A 370 -4.81 -35.72 -1.02
N ARG A 371 -3.79 -35.47 -0.18
CA ARG A 371 -3.91 -35.40 1.27
C ARG A 371 -4.94 -34.38 1.75
N LEU A 372 -5.04 -33.25 1.04
CA LEU A 372 -6.03 -32.20 1.33
C LEU A 372 -7.48 -32.68 1.13
N LEU A 373 -7.70 -33.71 0.30
CA LEU A 373 -9.02 -34.30 0.09
C LEU A 373 -9.36 -35.36 1.15
N LEU A 374 -8.33 -35.97 1.72
CA LEU A 374 -8.44 -37.08 2.68
C LEU A 374 -8.34 -36.61 4.14
N ASP A 375 -8.05 -35.33 4.38
CA ASP A 375 -7.87 -34.74 5.71
C ASP A 375 -6.74 -35.44 6.50
N LEU A 376 -5.60 -35.68 5.82
CA LEU A 376 -4.45 -36.48 6.29
C LEU A 376 -3.23 -35.67 6.74
#